data_AF-A0A2T2VDK4-F1
#
_entry.id   AF-A0A2T2VDK4-F1
#
_cell.length_a   1.000
_cell.length_b   1.000
_cell.length_c   1.000
_cell.angle_alpha   90.00
_cell.angle_beta   90.00
_cell.angle_gamma   90.00
#
_symmetry.space_group_name_H-M   'P 1'
#
loop_
_entity.id
_entity.type
_entity.pdbx_description
1 polymer ?
#
loop_
_entity_poly.entity_id
_entity_poly.type
_entity_poly.pdbx_seq_one_letter_code
_entity_poly.pdbx_strand_id
1 'polypeptide(L)'
;FGSIEYRIPIAESLQTEVLGLVGLGKTTLSAFVDGGAVWSDGGPADGVQQVGTGVELKNTLRVGGLRIGHALGTARSVLEGGVENWKVYYRVQTALPF
;
A
#
# COMPACT_ATOMS: atom_id res chain seq x y z
N PHE A 1 2.78 15.90 -2.06
CA PHE A 1 2.80 14.42 -2.20
C PHE A 1 1.74 14.03 -3.23
N GLY A 2 2.04 13.08 -4.09
CA GLY A 2 1.12 12.50 -5.05
C GLY A 2 1.43 11.03 -5.29
N SER A 3 0.41 10.25 -5.68
CA SER A 3 0.56 8.83 -6.00
C SER A 3 -0.35 8.45 -7.16
N ILE A 4 0.16 7.56 -8.00
CA ILE A 4 -0.59 6.87 -9.05
C ILE A 4 -0.54 5.38 -8.73
N GLU A 5 -1.71 4.75 -8.74
CA GLU A 5 -1.85 3.33 -8.43
C GLU A 5 -2.69 2.63 -9.49
N TYR A 6 -2.15 1.55 -10.03
CA TYR A 6 -2.88 0.64 -10.91
C TYR A 6 -3.31 -0.59 -10.11
N ARG A 7 -4.61 -0.93 -10.16
CA ARG A 7 -5.22 -1.97 -9.31
C ARG A 7 -5.87 -3.05 -10.18
N ILE A 8 -5.48 -4.30 -9.93
CA ILE A 8 -6.04 -5.49 -10.57
C ILE A 8 -6.81 -6.29 -9.51
N PRO A 9 -8.16 -6.33 -9.57
CA PRO A 9 -8.93 -7.19 -8.69
C PRO A 9 -8.66 -8.66 -9.04
N ILE A 10 -8.08 -9.41 -8.11
CA ILE A 10 -7.75 -10.83 -8.32
C ILE A 10 -8.93 -11.71 -7.92
N ALA A 11 -9.58 -11.38 -6.81
CA ALA A 11 -10.76 -12.08 -6.32
C ALA A 11 -11.62 -11.14 -5.50
N GLU A 12 -12.94 -11.21 -5.62
CA GLU A 12 -13.87 -10.44 -4.77
C GLU A 12 -14.01 -11.04 -3.36
N SER A 13 -13.69 -12.33 -3.20
CA SER A 13 -13.66 -13.07 -1.94
C SER A 13 -12.73 -14.27 -2.05
N LEU A 14 -12.06 -14.66 -0.97
CA LEU A 14 -11.28 -15.91 -0.90
C LEU A 14 -12.09 -17.09 -0.34
N GLN A 15 -13.42 -16.94 -0.25
CA GLN A 15 -14.35 -17.97 0.26
C GLN A 15 -13.94 -18.55 1.62
N THR A 16 -13.23 -17.73 2.40
CA THR A 16 -12.77 -18.10 3.73
C THR A 16 -13.75 -17.51 4.73
N GLU A 17 -14.48 -18.36 5.44
CA GLU A 17 -15.36 -17.96 6.53
C GLU A 17 -15.16 -18.92 7.70
N VAL A 18 -14.66 -18.38 8.80
CA VAL A 18 -14.49 -19.13 10.05
C VAL A 18 -15.56 -18.66 11.01
N LEU A 19 -16.52 -19.54 11.26
CA LEU A 19 -17.62 -19.35 12.22
C LEU A 19 -18.48 -18.10 11.96
N GLY A 20 -18.49 -17.56 10.74
CA GLY A 20 -19.15 -16.28 10.42
C GLY A 20 -18.52 -15.04 11.05
N LEU A 21 -17.40 -15.20 11.76
CA LEU A 21 -16.72 -14.12 12.48
C LEU A 21 -15.52 -13.61 11.71
N VAL A 22 -14.72 -14.50 11.12
CA VAL A 22 -13.50 -14.13 10.41
C VAL A 22 -13.63 -14.51 8.94
N GLY A 23 -13.36 -13.57 8.04
CA GLY A 23 -13.37 -13.89 6.62
C GLY A 23 -12.48 -13.02 5.76
N LEU A 24 -11.85 -13.63 4.77
CA LEU A 24 -11.03 -12.95 3.77
C LEU A 24 -11.90 -12.53 2.58
N GLY A 25 -11.97 -11.23 2.36
CA GLY A 25 -12.74 -10.58 1.29
C GLY A 25 -11.89 -10.31 0.06
N LYS A 26 -12.12 -9.14 -0.55
CA LYS A 26 -11.51 -8.74 -1.82
C LYS A 26 -9.99 -8.76 -1.74
N THR A 27 -9.38 -9.43 -2.72
CA THR A 27 -7.94 -9.50 -2.95
C THR A 27 -7.59 -8.69 -4.21
N THR A 28 -6.60 -7.82 -4.11
CA THR A 28 -6.18 -6.93 -5.18
C THR A 28 -4.67 -6.93 -5.28
N LEU A 29 -4.15 -7.12 -6.49
CA LEU A 29 -2.76 -6.85 -6.80
C LEU A 29 -2.69 -5.40 -7.29
N SER A 30 -1.77 -4.60 -6.76
CA SER A 30 -1.58 -3.22 -7.17
C SER A 30 -0.13 -2.89 -7.42
N ALA A 31 0.14 -2.12 -8.46
CA ALA A 31 1.43 -1.47 -8.67
C ALA A 31 1.26 0.03 -8.47
N PHE A 32 2.24 0.69 -7.86
CA PHE A 32 2.16 2.11 -7.57
C PHE A 32 3.48 2.83 -7.88
N VAL A 33 3.33 4.13 -8.14
CA VAL A 33 4.40 5.11 -8.12
C VAL A 33 3.94 6.24 -7.22
N ASP A 34 4.77 6.63 -6.27
CA ASP A 34 4.51 7.75 -5.38
C ASP A 34 5.68 8.72 -5.38
N GLY A 35 5.40 9.96 -4.99
CA GLY A 35 6.42 10.97 -4.92
C GLY A 35 6.02 12.18 -4.09
N GLY A 36 7.02 12.81 -3.51
CA GLY A 36 6.87 14.00 -2.71
C GLY A 36 8.12 14.86 -2.74
N ALA A 37 7.93 16.15 -2.58
CA ALA A 37 9.00 17.10 -2.36
C ALA A 37 8.64 17.94 -1.13
N VAL A 38 9.64 18.25 -0.32
CA VAL A 38 9.55 19.16 0.83
C VAL A 38 10.67 20.18 0.71
N TRP A 39 10.36 21.46 0.84
CA TRP A 39 11.33 22.55 0.74
C TRP A 39 11.03 23.63 1.78
N SER A 40 12.06 24.41 2.14
CA SER A 40 11.96 25.62 2.95
C SER A 40 12.80 26.72 2.31
N ASP A 41 12.25 27.94 2.23
CA ASP A 41 12.90 29.19 1.80
C ASP A 41 13.48 29.28 0.36
N GLY A 42 14.09 28.21 -0.20
CA GLY A 42 14.76 28.17 -1.52
C GLY A 42 13.91 27.67 -2.70
N GLY A 43 12.61 27.44 -2.50
CA GLY A 43 11.75 26.87 -3.53
C GLY A 43 12.04 25.39 -3.83
N PRO A 44 11.33 24.79 -4.81
CA PRO A 44 11.32 23.33 -4.98
C PRO A 44 12.66 22.70 -5.43
N ALA A 45 13.55 23.49 -6.05
CA ALA A 45 14.85 23.03 -6.54
C ALA A 45 15.84 22.74 -5.41
N ASP A 46 15.72 23.45 -4.28
CA ASP A 46 16.54 23.28 -3.08
C ASP A 46 15.91 22.31 -2.07
N GLY A 47 14.76 21.72 -2.42
CA GLY A 47 14.01 20.80 -1.58
C GLY A 47 14.49 19.35 -1.63
N VAL A 48 14.14 18.59 -0.60
CA VAL A 48 14.30 17.13 -0.59
C VAL A 48 13.17 16.51 -1.38
N GLN A 49 13.52 15.72 -2.40
CA GLN A 49 12.58 15.00 -3.25
C GLN A 49 12.72 13.50 -3.05
N GLN A 50 11.61 12.79 -3.05
CA GLN A 50 11.57 11.34 -2.98
C GLN A 50 10.55 10.81 -3.98
N VAL A 51 10.93 9.79 -4.73
CA VAL A 51 10.04 9.06 -5.65
C VAL A 51 10.20 7.58 -5.38
N GLY A 52 9.09 6.90 -5.12
CA GLY A 52 9.02 5.47 -4.84
C GLY A 52 8.21 4.74 -5.90
N THR A 53 8.50 3.46 -6.07
CA THR A 53 7.63 2.54 -6.81
C THR A 53 7.57 1.20 -6.11
N GLY A 54 6.45 0.51 -6.25
CA GLY A 54 6.27 -0.79 -5.62
C GLY A 54 5.08 -1.58 -6.14
N VAL A 55 4.95 -2.77 -5.59
CA VAL A 55 3.83 -3.69 -5.83
C VAL A 55 3.31 -4.15 -4.48
N GLU A 56 1.99 -4.22 -4.33
CA GLU A 56 1.30 -4.71 -3.12
C GLU A 56 0.28 -5.77 -3.49
N LEU A 57 0.21 -6.84 -2.68
CA LEU A 57 -0.93 -7.74 -2.61
C LEU A 57 -1.78 -7.33 -1.41
N LYS A 58 -2.98 -6.84 -1.69
CA LYS A 58 -3.94 -6.32 -0.71
C LYS A 58 -5.06 -7.32 -0.50
N ASN A 59 -5.52 -7.45 0.73
CA ASN A 59 -6.73 -8.18 1.04
C ASN A 59 -7.55 -7.47 2.13
N THR A 60 -8.87 -7.68 2.12
CA THR A 60 -9.73 -7.22 3.22
C THR A 60 -10.00 -8.37 4.17
N LEU A 61 -9.61 -8.23 5.43
CA LEU A 61 -10.02 -9.10 6.52
C LEU A 61 -11.27 -8.53 7.20
N ARG A 62 -12.29 -9.34 7.35
CA ARG A 62 -13.47 -9.06 8.18
C ARG A 62 -13.31 -9.82 9.49
N VAL A 63 -13.48 -9.12 10.61
CA VAL A 63 -13.51 -9.70 11.96
C VAL A 63 -14.73 -9.15 12.69
N GLY A 64 -15.80 -9.94 12.79
CA GLY A 64 -17.10 -9.49 13.27
C GLY A 64 -17.62 -8.31 12.44
N GLY A 65 -17.93 -7.19 13.11
CA GLY A 65 -18.35 -5.93 12.48
C GLY A 65 -17.21 -5.08 11.92
N LEU A 66 -15.94 -5.45 12.16
CA LEU A 66 -14.77 -4.65 11.77
C LEU A 66 -14.23 -5.06 10.40
N ARG A 67 -13.76 -4.07 9.64
CA ARG A 67 -12.99 -4.26 8.41
C ARG A 67 -11.56 -3.81 8.61
N ILE A 68 -10.64 -4.72 8.33
CA ILE A 68 -9.20 -4.52 8.42
C ILE A 68 -8.63 -4.75 7.02
N GLY A 69 -8.00 -3.74 6.44
CA GLY A 69 -7.19 -3.92 5.25
C GLY A 69 -5.79 -4.38 5.64
N HIS A 70 -5.25 -5.37 4.93
CA HIS A 70 -3.83 -5.70 5.01
C HIS A 70 -3.20 -5.74 3.63
N ALA A 71 -1.90 -5.45 3.58
CA ALA A 71 -1.12 -5.45 2.37
C ALA A 71 0.26 -6.03 2.63
N LEU A 72 0.68 -6.99 1.81
CA LEU A 72 2.07 -7.42 1.69
C LEU A 72 2.65 -6.72 0.47
N GLY A 73 3.71 -5.96 0.65
CA GLY A 73 4.28 -5.13 -0.42
C GLY A 73 5.78 -5.18 -0.50
N THR A 74 6.28 -4.78 -1.66
CA THR A 74 7.69 -4.48 -1.89
C THR A 74 7.81 -3.16 -2.63
N ALA A 75 8.74 -2.30 -2.21
CA ALA A 75 8.95 -0.99 -2.80
C ALA A 75 10.42 -0.58 -2.79
N ARG A 76 10.78 0.34 -3.67
CA ARG A 76 12.14 0.94 -3.74
C ARG A 76 12.07 2.42 -4.06
N SER A 77 13.11 3.16 -3.67
CA SER A 77 13.38 4.50 -4.17
C SER A 77 13.84 4.44 -5.63
N VAL A 78 13.28 5.29 -6.48
CA VAL A 78 13.70 5.43 -7.89
C VAL A 78 14.95 6.32 -7.99
N LEU A 79 15.16 7.22 -7.03
CA LEU A 79 16.23 8.22 -7.06
C LEU A 79 17.57 7.70 -6.51
N GLU A 80 17.55 6.75 -5.58
CA GLU A 80 18.77 6.23 -4.92
C GLU A 80 19.52 5.17 -5.75
N GLY A 81 18.92 4.65 -6.85
CA GLY A 81 19.52 3.62 -7.70
C GLY A 81 19.66 2.24 -7.01
N GLY A 82 20.05 1.20 -7.75
CA GLY A 82 20.31 -0.15 -7.21
C GLY A 82 19.11 -1.10 -7.13
N VAL A 83 19.28 -2.34 -7.59
CA VAL A 83 18.26 -3.41 -7.45
C VAL A 83 18.28 -4.05 -6.06
N GLU A 84 19.37 -3.91 -5.31
CA GLU A 84 19.46 -4.35 -3.91
C GLU A 84 18.59 -3.56 -2.92
N ASN A 85 18.01 -2.41 -3.34
CA ASN A 85 17.29 -1.50 -2.45
C ASN A 85 15.78 -1.75 -2.34
N TRP A 86 15.33 -2.96 -2.72
CA TRP A 86 13.93 -3.37 -2.49
C TRP A 86 13.68 -3.64 -1.01
N LYS A 87 12.65 -3.00 -0.47
CA LYS A 87 12.18 -3.17 0.90
C LYS A 87 10.86 -3.91 0.90
N VAL A 88 10.80 -5.02 1.62
CA VAL A 88 9.56 -5.74 1.88
C VAL A 88 8.91 -5.15 3.13
N TYR A 89 7.59 -4.98 3.08
CA TYR A 89 6.83 -4.51 4.23
C TYR A 89 5.47 -5.21 4.30
N TYR A 90 4.92 -5.24 5.50
CA TYR A 90 3.55 -5.65 5.76
C TYR A 90 2.81 -4.51 6.45
N ARG A 91 1.67 -4.11 5.90
CA ARG A 91 0.85 -3.01 6.42
C ARG A 91 -0.51 -3.54 6.85
N VAL A 92 -0.97 -3.08 8.01
CA VAL A 92 -2.33 -3.27 8.51
C VAL A 92 -2.99 -1.91 8.67
N GLN A 93 -4.21 -1.77 8.17
CA GLN A 93 -5.01 -0.55 8.23
C GLN A 93 -6.42 -0.89 8.66
N THR A 94 -6.97 -0.15 9.60
CA THR A 94 -8.38 -0.26 9.99
C THR A 94 -8.97 1.14 10.12
N ALA A 95 -10.26 1.28 9.85
CA ALA A 95 -10.97 2.52 10.10
C ALA A 95 -11.38 2.54 11.58
N LEU A 96 -10.88 3.51 12.33
CA LEU A 96 -11.34 3.77 13.70
C LEU A 96 -12.53 4.74 13.62
N PRO A 97 -13.68 4.41 14.22
CA PRO A 97 -14.80 5.33 14.31
C PRO A 97 -14.48 6.39 15.37
N PHE A 98 -14.19 7.62 14.94
CA PHE A 98 -14.13 8.79 15.80
C PHE A 98 -14.78 9.97 15.09
#